data_AF-A0A2A5WG74-F1
#
_entry.id   AF-A0A2A5WG74-F1
#
_cell.length_a   1.000
_cell.length_b   1.000
_cell.length_c   1.000
_cell.angle_alpha   90.00
_cell.angle_beta   90.00
_cell.angle_gamma   90.00
#
_symmetry.space_group_name_H-M   'P 1'
#
loop_
_entity.id
_entity.type
_entity.pdbx_description
1 polymer ?
#
loop_
_entity_poly.entity_id
_entity_poly.type
_entity_poly.pdbx_seq_one_letter_code
_entity_poly.pdbx_strand_id
1 'polypeptide(L)'
;MQTKNLVKITLELILVVLFTSSALAQLPELSAPSTVSGAPTTARFFGGASSDNQTSFASSFDYDQKIDIDVKFEVESSQVNTMGNLYLFILWNNQYFIRVESGGYEIWDLTLENLKAAFPAVTLQKSHEFNVVDDVAFGPAGISDTTLGIYLAYDSMAAEGEIYYSGSPLSVMINPPLTALEGCAKVFYSDFPIPVSSDNVHRYYKFSWQSDPIFCANFYGSVPVDLKDKIRRALSFAKGKLGLLAPFNGFFVNLEMTDKAQYIADVCDTLPARTYDIEDKQFKKISRALCIQNADPVNLENPRGGGGAGQEGFHNGGGSEVSINTYFESSQWLNAGYSSEEAAKKYYSDDIAKVAVHEFFHAHQQTLMWYFEEKKEFGIPISLMEDFASYTNEKYEHDKVLYTPHWIEEGSAEFAAYLLMLQYDATFNARDLFLLQLDNARDRISAGKLANDTVSLQDYEYQTREELVESENNPSGVARTPRGKFDMGLWAMVYLWHKDPNNLQGIMVDYFKNWGEQENLYPREGWKYSFQKTFNISIEDFYVEFDAFMEKPRVDQVSILKTNDEFIKATFSPGAP
;
A
#
# COMPACT_ATOMS: atom_id res chain seq x y z
N MET A 1 -64.09 0.84 -49.89
CA MET A 1 -64.42 -0.58 -49.60
C MET A 1 -63.32 -1.41 -50.24
N GLN A 2 -62.56 -2.16 -49.42
CA GLN A 2 -61.71 -3.35 -49.65
C GLN A 2 -61.07 -3.56 -51.05
N THR A 3 -59.77 -3.81 -51.20
CA THR A 3 -59.13 -5.09 -50.82
C THR A 3 -57.60 -5.02 -50.68
N LYS A 4 -57.11 -5.64 -49.59
CA LYS A 4 -55.88 -6.42 -49.37
C LYS A 4 -54.73 -6.33 -50.39
N ASN A 5 -53.54 -5.97 -49.90
CA ASN A 5 -52.36 -6.85 -49.95
C ASN A 5 -51.36 -6.48 -48.85
N LEU A 6 -51.04 -7.48 -48.03
CA LEU A 6 -50.10 -7.44 -46.91
C LEU A 6 -48.75 -7.89 -47.47
N VAL A 7 -47.73 -7.03 -47.47
CA VAL A 7 -46.33 -7.44 -47.58
C VAL A 7 -45.67 -7.12 -46.25
N LYS A 8 -45.45 -8.16 -45.45
CA LYS A 8 -44.58 -8.11 -44.27
C LYS A 8 -43.14 -7.97 -44.77
N ILE A 9 -42.49 -6.86 -44.43
CA ILE A 9 -41.02 -6.76 -44.45
C ILE A 9 -40.58 -7.07 -43.03
N THR A 10 -40.09 -8.29 -42.81
CA THR A 10 -39.35 -8.69 -41.62
C THR A 10 -37.92 -8.20 -41.82
N LEU A 11 -37.49 -7.19 -41.06
CA LEU A 11 -36.08 -6.83 -40.96
C LEU A 11 -35.49 -7.73 -39.88
N GLU A 12 -34.82 -8.81 -40.27
CA GLU A 12 -34.00 -9.59 -39.35
C GLU A 12 -32.76 -8.77 -38.99
N LEU A 13 -32.73 -8.26 -37.75
CA LEU A 13 -31.52 -7.75 -37.13
C LEU A 13 -30.67 -8.97 -36.78
N ILE A 14 -29.73 -9.34 -37.66
CA ILE A 14 -28.69 -10.32 -37.32
C ILE A 14 -27.78 -9.63 -36.31
N LEU A 15 -28.01 -9.89 -35.03
CA LEU A 15 -27.04 -9.64 -33.97
C LEU A 15 -25.89 -10.62 -34.21
N VAL A 16 -24.84 -10.17 -34.90
CA VAL A 16 -23.57 -10.89 -34.92
C VAL A 16 -23.00 -10.77 -33.50
N VAL A 17 -23.26 -11.78 -32.67
CA VAL A 17 -22.48 -12.01 -31.46
C VAL A 17 -21.09 -12.38 -31.95
N LEU A 18 -20.20 -11.40 -32.03
CA LEU A 18 -18.77 -11.64 -32.05
C LEU A 18 -18.43 -12.28 -30.71
N PHE A 19 -18.37 -13.61 -30.68
CA PHE A 19 -17.64 -14.30 -29.63
C PHE A 19 -16.18 -13.90 -29.80
N THR A 20 -15.74 -12.90 -29.06
CA THR A 20 -14.32 -12.73 -28.79
C THR A 20 -13.93 -13.94 -27.95
N SER A 21 -13.36 -14.97 -28.57
CA SER A 21 -12.64 -15.98 -27.82
C SER A 21 -11.49 -15.26 -27.14
N SER A 22 -11.60 -15.05 -25.82
CA SER A 22 -10.48 -14.62 -25.01
C SER A 22 -9.36 -15.62 -25.24
N ALA A 23 -8.23 -15.16 -25.78
CA ALA A 23 -7.05 -16.00 -25.91
C ALA A 23 -6.56 -16.33 -24.50
N LEU A 24 -6.40 -17.62 -24.20
CA LEU A 24 -5.77 -18.06 -22.95
C LEU A 24 -4.34 -17.51 -22.89
N ALA A 25 -3.94 -17.04 -21.72
CA ALA A 25 -2.56 -16.62 -21.49
C ALA A 25 -1.63 -17.85 -21.56
N GLN A 26 -0.38 -17.62 -21.97
CA GLN A 26 0.64 -18.67 -21.94
C GLN A 26 1.08 -18.92 -20.50
N LEU A 27 1.08 -20.19 -20.07
CA LEU A 27 1.59 -20.64 -18.77
C LEU A 27 3.04 -20.14 -18.54
N PRO A 28 3.30 -19.44 -17.42
CA PRO A 28 4.64 -18.94 -17.09
C PRO A 28 5.65 -20.07 -16.85
N GLU A 29 6.88 -19.89 -17.35
CA GLU A 29 7.98 -20.83 -17.11
C GLU A 29 8.59 -20.61 -15.72
N LEU A 30 8.77 -21.70 -14.97
CA LEU A 30 9.45 -21.71 -13.69
C LEU A 30 10.97 -21.73 -13.91
N SER A 31 11.69 -20.92 -13.14
CA SER A 31 13.12 -20.75 -13.30
C SER A 31 13.95 -21.89 -12.70
N ALA A 32 15.19 -22.00 -13.17
CA ALA A 32 16.23 -22.90 -12.65
C ALA A 32 15.87 -24.41 -12.69
N PRO A 33 15.51 -24.99 -13.85
CA PRO A 33 15.35 -26.44 -13.95
C PRO A 33 16.64 -27.14 -13.52
N SER A 34 16.51 -28.14 -12.66
CA SER A 34 17.64 -28.79 -11.99
C SER A 34 17.48 -30.31 -11.99
N THR A 35 18.56 -31.03 -11.75
CA THR A 35 18.54 -32.48 -11.53
C THR A 35 19.16 -32.84 -10.18
N VAL A 36 18.83 -34.02 -9.65
CA VAL A 36 19.33 -34.45 -8.34
C VAL A 36 20.84 -34.71 -8.35
N SER A 37 21.40 -35.12 -9.49
CA SER A 37 22.86 -35.28 -9.67
C SER A 37 23.60 -33.96 -9.90
N GLY A 38 22.89 -32.86 -10.16
CA GLY A 38 23.46 -31.58 -10.58
C GLY A 38 23.90 -31.54 -12.05
N ALA A 39 23.52 -32.54 -12.84
CA ALA A 39 23.75 -32.53 -14.28
C ALA A 39 22.92 -31.43 -14.97
N PRO A 40 23.42 -30.83 -16.07
CA PRO A 40 22.62 -29.91 -16.87
C PRO A 40 21.36 -30.60 -17.45
N THR A 41 20.24 -29.87 -17.50
CA THR A 41 18.96 -30.35 -18.02
C THR A 41 18.35 -29.36 -19.02
N THR A 42 17.69 -29.88 -20.04
CA THR A 42 16.82 -29.17 -20.98
C THR A 42 15.34 -29.31 -20.65
N ALA A 43 14.97 -30.09 -19.62
CA ALA A 43 13.61 -30.13 -19.10
C ALA A 43 13.14 -28.75 -18.65
N ARG A 44 11.85 -28.46 -18.87
CA ARG A 44 11.22 -27.18 -18.52
C ARG A 44 9.94 -27.40 -17.75
N PHE A 45 9.64 -26.48 -16.84
CA PHE A 45 8.50 -26.56 -15.95
C PHE A 45 7.73 -25.26 -16.04
N PHE A 46 6.41 -25.34 -16.03
CA PHE A 46 5.53 -24.19 -16.13
C PHE A 46 4.45 -24.29 -15.08
N GLY A 47 4.02 -23.15 -14.56
CA GLY A 47 2.98 -23.08 -13.55
C GLY A 47 2.37 -21.70 -13.47
N GLY A 48 1.05 -21.65 -13.29
CA GLY A 48 0.33 -20.41 -13.12
C GLY A 48 -0.94 -20.64 -12.31
N ALA A 49 -1.27 -19.67 -11.46
CA ALA A 49 -2.54 -19.61 -10.77
C ALA A 49 -3.41 -18.52 -11.42
N SER A 50 -4.70 -18.79 -11.57
CA SER A 50 -5.65 -17.90 -12.26
C SER A 50 -6.98 -17.89 -11.52
N SER A 51 -7.67 -16.75 -11.55
CA SER A 51 -9.05 -16.62 -11.08
C SER A 51 -10.03 -16.30 -12.21
N ASP A 52 -9.57 -16.37 -13.45
CA ASP A 52 -10.27 -15.89 -14.65
C ASP A 52 -10.21 -16.93 -15.79
N ASN A 53 -10.18 -18.21 -15.42
CA ASN A 53 -10.09 -19.35 -16.34
C ASN A 53 -8.90 -19.22 -17.30
N GLN A 54 -7.70 -18.96 -16.75
CA GLN A 54 -6.42 -18.83 -17.47
C GLN A 54 -6.37 -17.67 -18.47
N THR A 55 -7.22 -16.66 -18.33
CA THR A 55 -7.11 -15.42 -19.12
C THR A 55 -5.88 -14.61 -18.67
N SER A 56 -5.55 -14.65 -17.38
CA SER A 56 -4.34 -14.10 -16.80
C SER A 56 -3.82 -14.97 -15.65
N PHE A 57 -2.54 -14.79 -15.30
CA PHE A 57 -1.91 -15.46 -14.17
C PHE A 57 -1.44 -14.44 -13.13
N ALA A 58 -1.70 -14.73 -11.85
CA ALA A 58 -1.33 -13.91 -10.72
C ALA A 58 -0.63 -14.74 -9.63
N SER A 59 0.02 -14.06 -8.69
CA SER A 59 0.73 -14.68 -7.56
C SER A 59 0.06 -14.43 -6.21
N SER A 60 -1.05 -13.70 -6.16
CA SER A 60 -1.80 -13.38 -4.93
C SER A 60 -3.30 -13.38 -5.20
N PHE A 61 -4.06 -14.00 -4.31
CA PHE A 61 -5.50 -14.22 -4.43
C PHE A 61 -6.21 -13.99 -3.10
N ASP A 62 -7.47 -13.55 -3.17
CA ASP A 62 -8.25 -13.23 -1.98
C ASP A 62 -8.75 -14.49 -1.26
N TYR A 63 -9.09 -14.35 0.02
CA TYR A 63 -9.50 -15.45 0.89
C TYR A 63 -10.56 -16.34 0.26
N ASP A 64 -11.66 -15.76 -0.21
CA ASP A 64 -12.79 -16.46 -0.83
C ASP A 64 -12.70 -16.55 -2.35
N GLN A 65 -11.61 -16.04 -2.94
CA GLN A 65 -11.41 -16.09 -4.38
C GLN A 65 -11.15 -17.53 -4.81
N LYS A 66 -11.97 -17.98 -5.75
CA LYS A 66 -11.78 -19.28 -6.37
C LYS A 66 -10.71 -19.19 -7.43
N ILE A 67 -9.77 -20.13 -7.39
CA ILE A 67 -8.63 -20.14 -8.28
C ILE A 67 -8.39 -21.52 -8.86
N ASP A 68 -7.88 -21.49 -10.08
CA ASP A 68 -7.31 -22.62 -10.79
C ASP A 68 -5.79 -22.56 -10.66
N ILE A 69 -5.14 -23.70 -10.50
CA ILE A 69 -3.69 -23.80 -10.59
C ILE A 69 -3.35 -24.83 -11.64
N ASP A 70 -2.72 -24.38 -12.71
CA ASP A 70 -2.36 -25.21 -13.84
C ASP A 70 -0.85 -25.35 -13.94
N VAL A 71 -0.39 -26.56 -14.28
CA VAL A 71 1.03 -26.88 -14.37
C VAL A 71 1.32 -27.67 -15.62
N LYS A 72 2.53 -27.46 -16.17
CA LYS A 72 3.01 -28.17 -17.34
C LYS A 72 4.47 -28.57 -17.21
N PHE A 73 4.76 -29.76 -17.70
CA PHE A 73 6.09 -30.36 -17.82
C PHE A 73 6.47 -30.39 -19.29
N GLU A 74 7.71 -30.06 -19.62
CA GLU A 74 8.35 -30.43 -20.89
C GLU A 74 9.56 -31.29 -20.55
N VAL A 75 9.50 -32.57 -20.92
CA VAL A 75 10.54 -33.56 -20.59
C VAL A 75 11.68 -33.55 -21.60
N GLU A 76 12.81 -34.13 -21.24
CA GLU A 76 13.95 -34.29 -22.16
C GLU A 76 13.54 -35.03 -23.43
N SER A 77 14.02 -34.55 -24.58
CA SER A 77 13.71 -35.20 -25.87
C SER A 77 14.15 -36.67 -25.94
N SER A 78 15.22 -37.03 -25.23
CA SER A 78 15.74 -38.41 -25.12
C SER A 78 14.89 -39.34 -24.25
N GLN A 79 13.97 -38.78 -23.45
CA GLN A 79 13.12 -39.52 -22.52
C GLN A 79 11.67 -39.65 -23.02
N VAL A 80 11.33 -39.01 -24.15
CA VAL A 80 10.00 -39.16 -24.76
C VAL A 80 9.77 -40.61 -25.17
N ASN A 81 8.57 -41.12 -24.90
CA ASN A 81 8.13 -42.52 -25.06
C ASN A 81 8.83 -43.52 -24.13
N THR A 82 9.46 -43.05 -23.05
CA THR A 82 9.97 -43.91 -21.97
C THR A 82 8.99 -43.92 -20.81
N MET A 83 9.04 -44.94 -19.96
CA MET A 83 8.23 -44.97 -18.74
C MET A 83 8.90 -44.11 -17.66
N GLY A 84 8.10 -43.37 -16.90
CA GLY A 84 8.57 -42.51 -15.81
C GLY A 84 7.44 -42.14 -14.86
N ASN A 85 7.75 -41.28 -13.89
CA ASN A 85 6.82 -40.81 -12.87
C ASN A 85 6.75 -39.28 -12.88
N LEU A 86 5.57 -38.71 -12.61
CA LEU A 86 5.41 -37.26 -12.38
C LEU A 86 5.12 -36.99 -10.90
N TYR A 87 5.75 -35.97 -10.36
CA TYR A 87 5.69 -35.56 -8.96
C TYR A 87 5.24 -34.10 -8.84
N LEU A 88 4.49 -33.82 -7.78
CA LEU A 88 4.09 -32.48 -7.39
C LEU A 88 4.23 -32.33 -5.88
N PHE A 89 4.82 -31.21 -5.46
CA PHE A 89 5.02 -30.87 -4.05
C PHE A 89 4.45 -29.51 -3.73
N ILE A 90 3.92 -29.35 -2.53
CA ILE A 90 3.48 -28.08 -1.98
C ILE A 90 4.28 -27.82 -0.70
N LEU A 91 4.97 -26.70 -0.65
CA LEU A 91 5.56 -26.13 0.55
C LEU A 91 4.54 -25.20 1.19
N TRP A 92 4.09 -25.54 2.39
CA TRP A 92 3.17 -24.71 3.17
C TRP A 92 3.55 -24.80 4.66
N ASN A 93 3.69 -23.65 5.33
CA ASN A 93 4.10 -23.56 6.75
C ASN A 93 5.36 -24.37 7.08
N ASN A 94 6.41 -24.22 6.25
CA ASN A 94 7.68 -24.95 6.35
C ASN A 94 7.57 -26.48 6.33
N GLN A 95 6.45 -27.01 5.82
CA GLN A 95 6.22 -28.43 5.67
C GLN A 95 6.00 -28.76 4.19
N TYR A 96 6.62 -29.85 3.73
CA TYR A 96 6.45 -30.33 2.37
C TYR A 96 5.31 -31.35 2.33
N PHE A 97 4.42 -31.17 1.37
CA PHE A 97 3.34 -32.08 1.05
C PHE A 97 3.58 -32.64 -0.34
N ILE A 98 3.39 -33.93 -0.52
CA ILE A 98 3.51 -34.61 -1.82
C ILE A 98 2.12 -35.05 -2.29
N ARG A 99 1.81 -34.80 -3.56
CA ARG A 99 0.58 -35.29 -4.17
C ARG A 99 0.72 -36.77 -4.49
N VAL A 100 -0.19 -37.59 -3.99
CA VAL A 100 -0.23 -39.03 -4.25
C VAL A 100 -1.21 -39.37 -5.38
N GLU A 101 -1.13 -40.58 -5.92
CA GLU A 101 -1.95 -41.06 -7.05
C GLU A 101 -3.47 -40.87 -6.85
N SER A 102 -3.95 -40.94 -5.60
CA SER A 102 -5.37 -40.72 -5.28
C SER A 102 -5.83 -39.26 -5.46
N GLY A 103 -4.90 -38.33 -5.76
CA GLY A 103 -5.13 -36.90 -5.87
C GLY A 103 -5.03 -36.15 -4.53
N GLY A 104 -4.92 -36.86 -3.41
CA GLY A 104 -4.69 -36.28 -2.08
C GLY A 104 -3.23 -35.86 -1.85
N TYR A 105 -2.99 -35.24 -0.69
CA TYR A 105 -1.66 -34.79 -0.27
C TYR A 105 -1.25 -35.44 1.05
N GLU A 106 0.00 -35.87 1.13
CA GLU A 106 0.61 -36.42 2.34
C GLU A 106 1.84 -35.62 2.74
N ILE A 107 2.16 -35.58 4.03
CA ILE A 107 3.40 -34.95 4.51
C ILE A 107 4.58 -35.76 3.99
N TRP A 108 5.55 -35.08 3.39
CA TRP A 108 6.78 -35.69 2.90
C TRP A 108 7.96 -35.23 3.75
N ASP A 109 8.79 -36.19 4.14
CA ASP A 109 9.98 -36.01 4.99
C ASP A 109 11.25 -35.65 4.20
N LEU A 110 11.10 -35.33 2.92
CA LEU A 110 12.19 -35.03 1.98
C LEU A 110 13.11 -36.22 1.69
N THR A 111 12.72 -37.45 2.02
CA THR A 111 13.51 -38.65 1.72
C THR A 111 13.08 -39.25 0.38
N LEU A 112 14.05 -39.74 -0.39
CA LEU A 112 13.78 -40.45 -1.65
C LEU A 112 13.07 -41.79 -1.44
N GLU A 113 13.28 -42.44 -0.28
CA GLU A 113 12.61 -43.70 0.06
C GLU A 113 11.09 -43.55 0.14
N ASN A 114 10.62 -42.40 0.63
CA ASN A 114 9.19 -42.09 0.77
C ASN A 114 8.64 -41.25 -0.39
N LEU A 115 9.38 -41.14 -1.50
CA LEU A 115 8.95 -40.38 -2.66
C LEU A 115 7.78 -41.10 -3.37
N LYS A 116 6.63 -40.41 -3.46
CA LYS A 116 5.39 -40.91 -4.08
C LYS A 116 5.01 -40.10 -5.30
N ALA A 117 4.76 -40.76 -6.42
CA ALA A 117 4.36 -40.09 -7.65
C ALA A 117 2.89 -39.65 -7.59
N ALA A 118 2.63 -38.45 -8.11
CA ALA A 118 1.27 -37.99 -8.40
C ALA A 118 0.68 -38.79 -9.57
N PHE A 119 1.54 -39.17 -10.53
CA PHE A 119 1.20 -40.03 -11.65
C PHE A 119 2.31 -41.09 -11.85
N PRO A 120 2.14 -42.30 -11.30
CA PRO A 120 3.13 -43.36 -11.42
C PRO A 120 3.09 -44.05 -12.79
N ALA A 121 4.24 -44.54 -13.25
CA ALA A 121 4.38 -45.41 -14.42
C ALA A 121 3.71 -44.89 -15.71
N VAL A 122 3.85 -43.58 -15.97
CA VAL A 122 3.34 -42.94 -17.17
C VAL A 122 4.31 -43.09 -18.35
N THR A 123 3.78 -43.23 -19.56
CA THR A 123 4.59 -43.08 -20.78
C THR A 123 4.83 -41.59 -21.03
N LEU A 124 6.07 -41.14 -20.86
CA LEU A 124 6.42 -39.74 -20.97
C LEU A 124 6.19 -39.20 -22.39
N GLN A 125 5.27 -38.24 -22.53
CA GLN A 125 5.10 -37.46 -23.74
C GLN A 125 6.01 -36.23 -23.68
N LYS A 126 6.20 -35.56 -24.83
CA LYS A 126 6.96 -34.30 -24.90
C LYS A 126 6.49 -33.28 -23.86
N SER A 127 5.17 -33.23 -23.63
CA SER A 127 4.58 -32.38 -22.60
C SER A 127 3.47 -33.10 -21.83
N HIS A 128 3.38 -32.80 -20.54
CA HIS A 128 2.26 -33.19 -19.68
C HIS A 128 1.68 -31.95 -19.03
N GLU A 129 0.36 -31.86 -18.97
CA GLU A 129 -0.36 -30.75 -18.37
C GLU A 129 -1.48 -31.31 -17.51
N PHE A 130 -1.65 -30.76 -16.33
CA PHE A 130 -2.77 -31.07 -15.47
C PHE A 130 -3.05 -29.92 -14.52
N ASN A 131 -4.29 -29.90 -14.05
CA ASN A 131 -4.75 -28.97 -13.05
C ASN A 131 -4.46 -29.52 -11.64
N VAL A 132 -3.87 -28.68 -10.80
CA VAL A 132 -3.53 -28.97 -9.40
C VAL A 132 -4.76 -28.78 -8.52
N VAL A 133 -5.53 -27.71 -8.77
CA VAL A 133 -6.82 -27.37 -8.14
C VAL A 133 -7.69 -26.59 -9.14
N ASP A 134 -9.00 -26.84 -9.09
CA ASP A 134 -10.00 -26.31 -10.03
C ASP A 134 -11.11 -25.60 -9.23
N ASP A 135 -11.30 -24.31 -9.47
CA ASP A 135 -12.30 -23.43 -8.84
C ASP A 135 -12.28 -23.49 -7.29
N VAL A 136 -11.09 -23.54 -6.68
CA VAL A 136 -10.93 -23.70 -5.22
C VAL A 136 -10.72 -22.35 -4.53
N ALA A 137 -11.57 -22.06 -3.53
CA ALA A 137 -11.34 -20.97 -2.58
C ALA A 137 -10.54 -21.48 -1.37
N PHE A 138 -9.24 -21.18 -1.36
CA PHE A 138 -8.31 -21.69 -0.34
C PHE A 138 -8.58 -21.16 1.08
N GLY A 139 -9.01 -19.90 1.21
CA GLY A 139 -9.29 -19.30 2.51
C GLY A 139 -10.37 -20.05 3.29
N PRO A 140 -11.60 -20.23 2.77
CA PRO A 140 -12.62 -21.07 3.39
C PRO A 140 -12.19 -22.52 3.64
N ALA A 141 -11.19 -23.03 2.90
CA ALA A 141 -10.60 -24.35 3.11
C ALA A 141 -9.54 -24.38 4.25
N GLY A 142 -9.31 -23.25 4.93
CA GLY A 142 -8.38 -23.13 6.06
C GLY A 142 -6.95 -22.76 5.68
N ILE A 143 -6.71 -22.32 4.44
CA ILE A 143 -5.40 -21.90 3.94
C ILE A 143 -5.48 -20.41 3.61
N SER A 144 -5.01 -19.54 4.50
CA SER A 144 -5.03 -18.09 4.34
C SER A 144 -3.86 -17.44 5.06
N ASP A 145 -3.56 -16.18 4.73
CA ASP A 145 -2.42 -15.42 5.26
C ASP A 145 -1.08 -16.16 5.08
N THR A 146 -0.92 -16.77 3.91
CA THR A 146 0.21 -17.67 3.66
C THR A 146 0.54 -17.73 2.17
N THR A 147 1.79 -18.05 1.87
CA THR A 147 2.25 -18.37 0.52
C THR A 147 2.44 -19.88 0.39
N LEU A 148 1.86 -20.45 -0.66
CA LEU A 148 2.10 -21.82 -1.11
C LEU A 148 3.23 -21.83 -2.13
N GLY A 149 4.22 -22.69 -1.94
CA GLY A 149 5.27 -22.94 -2.93
C GLY A 149 5.05 -24.27 -3.64
N ILE A 150 4.75 -24.26 -4.94
CA ILE A 150 4.46 -25.47 -5.71
C ILE A 150 5.67 -25.86 -6.55
N TYR A 151 6.18 -27.06 -6.33
CA TYR A 151 7.31 -27.63 -7.06
C TYR A 151 6.85 -28.80 -7.93
N LEU A 152 7.50 -28.94 -9.08
CA LEU A 152 7.23 -29.98 -10.07
C LEU A 152 8.48 -30.82 -10.26
N ALA A 153 8.34 -32.14 -10.37
CA ALA A 153 9.44 -33.01 -10.73
C ALA A 153 8.99 -34.22 -11.55
N TYR A 154 9.93 -34.90 -12.21
CA TYR A 154 9.70 -36.19 -12.85
C TYR A 154 10.96 -37.04 -12.87
N ASP A 155 10.79 -38.35 -13.08
CA ASP A 155 11.87 -39.28 -13.37
C ASP A 155 11.60 -40.05 -14.67
N SER A 156 12.60 -40.78 -15.17
CA SER A 156 12.48 -41.60 -16.37
C SER A 156 13.34 -42.85 -16.24
N MET A 157 12.84 -43.98 -16.72
CA MET A 157 13.62 -45.22 -16.84
C MET A 157 14.80 -45.11 -17.81
N ALA A 158 14.83 -44.11 -18.70
CA ALA A 158 16.00 -43.85 -19.54
C ALA A 158 17.16 -43.16 -18.80
N ALA A 159 16.92 -42.68 -17.58
CA ALA A 159 17.91 -42.08 -16.69
C ALA A 159 17.71 -42.60 -15.26
N GLU A 160 18.06 -43.87 -15.04
CA GLU A 160 17.88 -44.54 -13.75
C GLU A 160 18.59 -43.78 -12.61
N GLY A 161 17.85 -43.45 -11.55
CA GLY A 161 18.34 -42.72 -10.39
C GLY A 161 18.38 -41.19 -10.54
N GLU A 162 17.98 -40.64 -11.68
CA GLU A 162 17.90 -39.20 -11.90
C GLU A 162 16.48 -38.67 -11.66
N ILE A 163 16.39 -37.48 -11.05
CA ILE A 163 15.14 -36.74 -10.87
C ILE A 163 15.35 -35.33 -11.40
N TYR A 164 14.40 -34.87 -12.22
CA TYR A 164 14.40 -33.54 -12.84
C TYR A 164 13.32 -32.70 -12.16
N TYR A 165 13.62 -31.48 -11.74
CA TYR A 165 12.68 -30.66 -10.98
C TYR A 165 12.81 -29.15 -11.22
N SER A 166 11.76 -28.41 -10.89
CA SER A 166 11.74 -26.95 -10.87
C SER A 166 12.58 -26.44 -9.68
N GLY A 167 13.68 -25.73 -9.94
CA GLY A 167 14.54 -25.19 -8.87
C GLY A 167 13.87 -24.05 -8.09
N SER A 168 12.96 -23.31 -8.71
CA SER A 168 12.11 -22.31 -8.07
C SER A 168 10.65 -22.75 -8.06
N PRO A 169 9.89 -22.51 -6.98
CA PRO A 169 8.47 -22.85 -6.93
C PRO A 169 7.60 -21.84 -7.71
N LEU A 170 6.44 -22.30 -8.16
CA LEU A 170 5.30 -21.40 -8.35
C LEU A 170 4.85 -20.90 -6.97
N SER A 171 4.90 -19.59 -6.75
CA SER A 171 4.49 -18.97 -5.48
C SER A 171 3.07 -18.41 -5.59
N VAL A 172 2.17 -18.88 -4.72
CA VAL A 172 0.75 -18.49 -4.68
C VAL A 172 0.41 -18.02 -3.27
N MET A 173 0.20 -16.71 -3.10
CA MET A 173 -0.23 -16.10 -1.84
C MET A 173 -1.77 -16.15 -1.73
N ILE A 174 -2.27 -16.64 -0.61
CA ILE A 174 -3.69 -16.55 -0.24
C ILE A 174 -3.82 -15.51 0.87
N ASN A 175 -4.52 -14.42 0.58
CA ASN A 175 -4.71 -13.31 1.50
C ASN A 175 -5.63 -13.73 2.68
N PRO A 176 -5.51 -13.10 3.86
CA PRO A 176 -6.43 -13.32 4.97
C PRO A 176 -7.88 -12.95 4.62
N PRO A 177 -8.89 -13.48 5.35
CA PRO A 177 -10.29 -13.10 5.17
C PRO A 177 -10.46 -11.60 5.34
N LEU A 178 -11.07 -10.98 4.34
CA LEU A 178 -11.42 -9.56 4.34
C LEU A 178 -12.91 -9.36 4.68
N THR A 179 -13.43 -10.19 5.57
CA THR A 179 -14.56 -9.85 6.45
C THR A 179 -13.97 -9.22 7.70
N ALA A 180 -14.53 -8.10 8.17
CA ALA A 180 -14.14 -7.40 9.39
C ALA A 180 -13.41 -8.34 10.36
N LEU A 181 -12.07 -8.28 10.32
CA LEU A 181 -11.23 -8.98 11.30
C LEU A 181 -11.82 -8.58 12.65
N GLU A 182 -12.03 -9.56 13.53
CA GLU A 182 -12.60 -9.29 14.84
C GLU A 182 -11.78 -8.16 15.51
N GLY A 183 -12.32 -6.93 15.57
CA GLY A 183 -11.56 -5.76 15.99
C GLY A 183 -11.54 -4.55 15.04
N CYS A 184 -11.93 -4.69 13.76
CA CYS A 184 -12.07 -3.55 12.86
C CYS A 184 -13.24 -2.65 13.23
N ALA A 185 -13.10 -1.34 12.94
CA ALA A 185 -14.13 -0.34 13.23
C ALA A 185 -14.55 -0.34 14.72
N LYS A 186 -13.63 -0.68 15.64
CA LYS A 186 -13.87 -0.74 17.08
C LYS A 186 -12.90 0.12 17.87
N VAL A 187 -13.40 0.66 18.97
CA VAL A 187 -12.59 1.30 20.01
C VAL A 187 -11.80 0.24 20.78
N PHE A 188 -10.48 0.40 20.92
CA PHE A 188 -9.66 -0.45 21.78
C PHE A 188 -9.67 0.04 23.23
N TYR A 189 -9.68 1.36 23.40
CA TYR A 189 -9.63 2.06 24.67
C TYR A 189 -10.67 3.17 24.70
N SER A 190 -11.60 3.08 25.64
CA SER A 190 -12.58 4.16 25.88
C SER A 190 -11.91 5.45 26.36
N ASP A 191 -10.85 5.29 27.15
CA ASP A 191 -10.10 6.35 27.81
C ASP A 191 -8.61 6.11 27.59
N PHE A 192 -7.83 7.19 27.61
CA PHE A 192 -6.38 7.09 27.50
C PHE A 192 -5.84 6.20 28.63
N PRO A 193 -5.03 5.16 28.34
CA PRO A 193 -4.52 4.29 29.39
C PRO A 193 -3.62 5.03 30.38
N ILE A 194 -3.50 4.50 31.59
CA ILE A 194 -2.58 5.05 32.60
C ILE A 194 -1.13 4.79 32.15
N PRO A 195 -0.23 5.79 32.20
CA PRO A 195 1.17 5.59 31.84
C PRO A 195 1.85 4.58 32.76
N VAL A 196 2.70 3.73 32.19
CA VAL A 196 3.48 2.73 32.93
C VAL A 196 4.73 3.33 33.58
N SER A 197 5.26 4.42 33.01
CA SER A 197 6.36 5.20 33.56
C SER A 197 6.39 6.61 32.96
N SER A 198 7.27 7.48 33.44
CA SER A 198 7.51 8.81 32.88
C SER A 198 8.93 9.27 33.15
N ASP A 199 9.46 10.14 32.29
CA ASP A 199 10.63 10.97 32.58
C ASP A 199 10.24 12.46 32.60
N ASN A 200 11.20 13.36 32.38
CA ASN A 200 10.96 14.80 32.37
C ASN A 200 10.33 15.33 31.07
N VAL A 201 10.30 14.51 30.01
CA VAL A 201 9.80 14.91 28.69
C VAL A 201 8.59 14.08 28.27
N HIS A 202 8.60 12.76 28.50
CA HIS A 202 7.56 11.83 28.04
C HIS A 202 6.87 11.09 29.18
N ARG A 203 5.60 10.73 28.94
CA ARG A 203 4.95 9.61 29.64
C ARG A 203 4.94 8.40 28.73
N TYR A 204 5.24 7.25 29.30
CA TYR A 204 5.38 6.00 28.57
C TYR A 204 4.15 5.11 28.78
N TYR A 205 3.70 4.49 27.69
CA TYR A 205 2.48 3.71 27.63
C TYR A 205 2.74 2.32 27.05
N LYS A 206 1.94 1.36 27.53
CA LYS A 206 1.78 0.05 26.90
C LYS A 206 0.32 -0.15 26.51
N PHE A 207 0.11 -0.68 25.32
CA PHE A 207 -1.21 -1.00 24.80
C PHE A 207 -1.35 -2.50 24.58
N SER A 208 -2.58 -3.00 24.75
CA SER A 208 -2.94 -4.41 24.63
C SER A 208 -2.83 -4.91 23.19
N TRP A 209 -2.97 -4.00 22.22
CA TRP A 209 -2.83 -4.29 20.80
C TRP A 209 -1.36 -4.33 20.32
N GLN A 210 -0.37 -3.99 21.14
CA GLN A 210 1.04 -3.90 20.67
C GLN A 210 1.62 -5.22 20.18
N SER A 211 1.14 -6.35 20.70
CA SER A 211 1.62 -7.67 20.27
C SER A 211 1.00 -8.15 18.96
N ASP A 212 -0.14 -7.59 18.59
CA ASP A 212 -0.90 -7.98 17.39
C ASP A 212 -1.78 -6.79 16.94
N PRO A 213 -1.16 -5.76 16.33
CA PRO A 213 -1.89 -4.57 15.91
C PRO A 213 -2.84 -4.89 14.76
N ILE A 214 -4.08 -4.44 14.89
CA ILE A 214 -5.13 -4.75 13.91
C ILE A 214 -4.99 -3.87 12.66
N PHE A 215 -5.12 -4.48 11.48
CA PHE A 215 -5.06 -3.79 10.20
C PHE A 215 -6.40 -3.86 9.46
N CYS A 216 -7.03 -2.71 9.21
CA CYS A 216 -8.38 -2.65 8.69
C CYS A 216 -8.52 -1.75 7.47
N ALA A 217 -9.29 -2.23 6.50
CA ALA A 217 -9.86 -1.47 5.40
C ALA A 217 -11.38 -1.65 5.42
N ASN A 218 -12.08 -0.64 5.97
CA ASN A 218 -13.52 -0.60 6.17
C ASN A 218 -14.17 0.06 4.96
N PHE A 219 -15.11 -0.61 4.29
CA PHE A 219 -15.74 -0.10 3.06
C PHE A 219 -17.21 0.20 3.28
N TYR A 220 -17.63 1.40 2.91
CA TYR A 220 -19.01 1.87 3.07
C TYR A 220 -19.60 2.33 1.74
N GLY A 221 -20.88 2.00 1.54
CA GLY A 221 -21.57 2.18 0.28
C GLY A 221 -21.22 1.12 -0.77
N SER A 222 -21.77 1.31 -1.97
CA SER A 222 -21.60 0.39 -3.11
C SER A 222 -20.21 0.53 -3.74
N VAL A 223 -19.16 0.10 -3.03
CA VAL A 223 -17.79 0.07 -3.55
C VAL A 223 -17.57 -1.21 -4.39
N PRO A 224 -17.13 -1.10 -5.66
CA PRO A 224 -16.83 -2.22 -6.53
C PRO A 224 -15.74 -3.14 -5.98
N VAL A 225 -15.90 -4.44 -6.23
CA VAL A 225 -15.02 -5.50 -5.72
C VAL A 225 -13.58 -5.29 -6.18
N ASP A 226 -13.38 -5.03 -7.46
CA ASP A 226 -12.07 -4.74 -8.07
C ASP A 226 -11.34 -3.57 -7.38
N LEU A 227 -12.06 -2.50 -7.03
CA LEU A 227 -11.50 -1.36 -6.30
C LEU A 227 -11.18 -1.72 -4.84
N LYS A 228 -12.08 -2.43 -4.15
CA LYS A 228 -11.81 -2.91 -2.78
C LYS A 228 -10.53 -3.73 -2.73
N ASP A 229 -10.40 -4.67 -3.67
CA ASP A 229 -9.29 -5.62 -3.67
C ASP A 229 -7.98 -4.93 -4.02
N LYS A 230 -8.00 -3.97 -4.96
CA LYS A 230 -6.82 -3.14 -5.24
C LYS A 230 -6.36 -2.35 -4.03
N ILE A 231 -7.28 -1.67 -3.33
CA ILE A 231 -6.97 -0.90 -2.11
C ILE A 231 -6.37 -1.84 -1.06
N ARG A 232 -7.00 -2.99 -0.81
CA ARG A 232 -6.53 -3.97 0.18
C ARG A 232 -5.16 -4.54 -0.17
N ARG A 233 -4.93 -4.93 -1.42
CA ARG A 233 -3.63 -5.46 -1.86
C ARG A 233 -2.52 -4.41 -1.78
N ALA A 234 -2.79 -3.17 -2.20
CA ALA A 234 -1.82 -2.07 -2.08
C ALA A 234 -1.48 -1.78 -0.61
N LEU A 235 -2.50 -1.72 0.26
CA LEU A 235 -2.34 -1.54 1.71
C LEU A 235 -1.59 -2.70 2.38
N SER A 236 -1.94 -3.94 2.08
CA SER A 236 -1.24 -5.13 2.59
C SER A 236 0.22 -5.18 2.12
N PHE A 237 0.47 -4.80 0.87
CA PHE A 237 1.84 -4.67 0.35
C PHE A 237 2.62 -3.59 1.12
N ALA A 238 2.04 -2.41 1.30
CA ALA A 238 2.65 -1.33 2.07
C ALA A 238 2.93 -1.75 3.53
N LYS A 239 1.97 -2.41 4.20
CA LYS A 239 2.15 -3.01 5.52
C LYS A 239 3.34 -3.98 5.54
N GLY A 240 3.43 -4.88 4.57
CA GLY A 240 4.54 -5.84 4.48
C GLY A 240 5.91 -5.20 4.29
N LYS A 241 5.96 -3.99 3.71
CA LYS A 241 7.20 -3.21 3.51
C LYS A 241 7.57 -2.33 4.69
N LEU A 242 6.59 -1.71 5.33
CA LEU A 242 6.78 -0.71 6.38
C LEU A 242 6.75 -1.30 7.79
N GLY A 243 6.00 -2.40 7.96
CA GLY A 243 5.60 -2.95 9.25
C GLY A 243 4.29 -2.33 9.76
N LEU A 244 3.86 -2.76 10.96
CA LEU A 244 2.69 -2.21 11.64
C LEU A 244 2.98 -2.16 13.16
N LEU A 245 3.10 -0.97 13.73
CA LEU A 245 3.37 -0.79 15.17
C LEU A 245 2.11 -0.52 16.00
N ALA A 246 1.06 0.01 15.38
CA ALA A 246 -0.21 0.33 16.02
C ALA A 246 -1.37 -0.04 15.08
N PRO A 247 -2.59 -0.24 15.60
CA PRO A 247 -3.75 -0.50 14.78
C PRO A 247 -3.93 0.57 13.71
N PHE A 248 -4.40 0.15 12.54
CA PHE A 248 -4.76 1.03 11.44
C PHE A 248 -6.19 0.77 11.00
N ASN A 249 -7.00 1.83 10.94
CA ASN A 249 -8.35 1.78 10.40
C ASN A 249 -8.50 2.74 9.20
N GLY A 250 -8.46 2.21 7.98
CA GLY A 250 -8.85 2.95 6.78
C GLY A 250 -10.36 2.87 6.55
N PHE A 251 -11.01 4.00 6.30
CA PHE A 251 -12.42 4.14 5.97
C PHE A 251 -12.56 4.57 4.51
N PHE A 252 -13.09 3.69 3.66
CA PHE A 252 -13.24 3.89 2.23
C PHE A 252 -14.71 4.06 1.88
N VAL A 253 -15.06 5.25 1.38
CA VAL A 253 -16.43 5.77 1.47
C VAL A 253 -16.92 6.16 0.09
N ASN A 254 -17.94 5.47 -0.43
CA ASN A 254 -18.75 5.99 -1.53
C ASN A 254 -19.88 6.86 -0.94
N LEU A 255 -19.85 8.18 -1.17
CA LEU A 255 -20.79 9.12 -0.55
C LEU A 255 -22.24 9.00 -1.03
N GLU A 256 -22.48 8.24 -2.10
CA GLU A 256 -23.82 7.85 -2.55
C GLU A 256 -24.47 6.77 -1.65
N MET A 257 -23.79 6.34 -0.58
CA MET A 257 -24.34 5.35 0.35
C MET A 257 -25.66 5.78 1.00
N THR A 258 -26.54 4.81 1.22
CA THR A 258 -27.83 5.00 1.88
C THR A 258 -27.74 5.01 3.41
N ASP A 259 -26.71 4.37 3.99
CA ASP A 259 -26.52 4.26 5.44
C ASP A 259 -25.30 5.04 5.94
N LYS A 260 -25.36 6.37 5.82
CA LYS A 260 -24.31 7.28 6.31
C LYS A 260 -24.16 7.22 7.84
N ALA A 261 -25.23 6.88 8.56
CA ALA A 261 -25.23 6.87 10.01
C ALA A 261 -24.31 5.79 10.58
N GLN A 262 -24.26 4.60 9.96
CA GLN A 262 -23.36 3.52 10.38
C GLN A 262 -21.89 3.90 10.17
N TYR A 263 -21.54 4.47 9.02
CA TYR A 263 -20.18 4.95 8.75
C TYR A 263 -19.72 5.99 9.78
N ILE A 264 -20.52 7.05 9.99
CA ILE A 264 -20.18 8.11 10.96
C ILE A 264 -20.05 7.53 12.36
N ALA A 265 -20.93 6.60 12.73
CA ALA A 265 -20.85 5.89 14.00
C ALA A 265 -19.51 5.15 14.18
N ASP A 266 -19.10 4.38 13.19
CA ASP A 266 -17.87 3.59 13.23
C ASP A 266 -16.63 4.49 13.31
N VAL A 267 -16.57 5.55 12.50
CA VAL A 267 -15.51 6.58 12.56
C VAL A 267 -15.45 7.21 13.95
N CYS A 268 -16.59 7.65 14.48
CA CYS A 268 -16.68 8.26 15.81
C CYS A 268 -16.24 7.30 16.94
N ASP A 269 -16.39 5.99 16.76
CA ASP A 269 -15.97 4.99 17.73
C ASP A 269 -14.45 4.71 17.62
N THR A 270 -13.86 4.67 16.43
CA THR A 270 -12.42 4.39 16.22
C THR A 270 -11.49 5.59 16.32
N LEU A 271 -11.95 6.73 15.82
CA LEU A 271 -11.25 8.01 15.82
C LEU A 271 -12.04 8.94 16.73
N PRO A 272 -12.14 8.63 18.04
CA PRO A 272 -13.00 9.40 18.92
C PRO A 272 -12.48 10.83 18.92
N ALA A 273 -13.25 11.75 18.35
CA ALA A 273 -12.95 13.17 18.46
C ALA A 273 -12.87 13.50 19.96
N ARG A 274 -11.73 14.03 20.37
CA ARG A 274 -11.52 14.47 21.74
C ARG A 274 -11.38 15.97 21.72
N THR A 275 -11.92 16.62 22.73
CA THR A 275 -11.68 18.04 22.94
C THR A 275 -10.70 18.16 24.09
N TYR A 276 -9.64 18.94 23.89
CA TYR A 276 -8.76 19.30 24.98
C TYR A 276 -9.53 20.19 25.98
N ASP A 277 -9.66 19.72 27.21
CA ASP A 277 -10.22 20.50 28.29
C ASP A 277 -9.11 21.36 28.91
N ILE A 278 -9.22 22.68 28.73
CA ILE A 278 -8.22 23.66 29.18
C ILE A 278 -8.13 23.70 30.71
N GLU A 279 -9.24 23.49 31.42
CA GLU A 279 -9.29 23.55 32.88
C GLU A 279 -8.65 22.31 33.50
N ASP A 280 -9.01 21.12 32.99
CA ASP A 280 -8.51 19.85 33.51
C ASP A 280 -7.18 19.39 32.86
N LYS A 281 -6.69 20.13 31.87
CA LYS A 281 -5.46 19.83 31.11
C LYS A 281 -5.41 18.39 30.60
N GLN A 282 -6.51 17.93 30.01
CA GLN A 282 -6.65 16.57 29.50
C GLN A 282 -7.62 16.50 28.32
N PHE A 283 -7.40 15.53 27.43
CA PHE A 283 -8.33 15.23 26.34
C PHE A 283 -9.58 14.51 26.86
N LYS A 284 -10.74 15.14 26.73
CA LYS A 284 -12.03 14.53 27.06
C LYS A 284 -12.69 13.96 25.82
N LYS A 285 -13.19 12.74 25.95
CA LYS A 285 -13.98 12.08 24.92
C LYS A 285 -15.27 12.87 24.69
N ILE A 286 -15.56 13.25 23.44
CA ILE A 286 -16.91 13.73 23.12
C ILE A 286 -17.85 12.53 23.07
N SER A 287 -19.11 12.70 23.51
CA SER A 287 -20.07 11.61 23.45
C SER A 287 -20.29 11.16 22.00
N ARG A 288 -20.53 9.87 21.77
CA ARG A 288 -20.84 9.32 20.43
C ARG A 288 -21.98 10.08 19.75
N ALA A 289 -23.00 10.44 20.52
CA ALA A 289 -24.12 11.24 20.01
C ALA A 289 -23.69 12.63 19.54
N LEU A 290 -22.79 13.28 20.28
CA LEU A 290 -22.24 14.59 19.92
C LEU A 290 -21.29 14.51 18.73
N CYS A 291 -20.47 13.45 18.63
CA CYS A 291 -19.65 13.21 17.44
C CYS A 291 -20.51 13.05 16.18
N ILE A 292 -21.56 12.22 16.24
CA ILE A 292 -22.50 12.04 15.12
C ILE A 292 -23.23 13.35 14.79
N GLN A 293 -23.61 14.14 15.81
CA GLN A 293 -24.30 15.42 15.62
C GLN A 293 -23.39 16.49 14.98
N ASN A 294 -22.11 16.50 15.33
CA ASN A 294 -21.12 17.47 14.88
C ASN A 294 -20.35 17.02 13.64
N ALA A 295 -20.56 15.78 13.18
CA ALA A 295 -19.99 15.31 11.93
C ALA A 295 -20.43 16.26 10.81
N ASP A 296 -19.46 16.93 10.21
CA ASP A 296 -19.73 17.83 9.09
C ASP A 296 -20.55 17.09 8.02
N PRO A 297 -21.46 17.77 7.30
CA PRO A 297 -22.12 17.17 6.16
C PRO A 297 -21.02 16.69 5.22
N VAL A 298 -20.92 15.37 5.01
CA VAL A 298 -19.77 14.79 4.31
C VAL A 298 -19.53 15.54 3.00
N ASN A 299 -18.42 16.29 2.95
CA ASN A 299 -18.23 17.31 1.94
C ASN A 299 -17.98 16.63 0.59
N LEU A 300 -18.89 16.86 -0.36
CA LEU A 300 -18.82 16.33 -1.72
C LEU A 300 -17.69 16.97 -2.56
N GLU A 301 -17.14 18.11 -2.13
CA GLU A 301 -16.21 18.91 -2.93
C GLU A 301 -14.73 18.60 -2.66
N ASN A 302 -14.37 18.03 -1.50
CA ASN A 302 -13.00 17.65 -1.17
C ASN A 302 -12.91 16.27 -0.48
N PRO A 303 -12.97 15.17 -1.24
CA PRO A 303 -13.09 13.80 -0.74
C PRO A 303 -11.77 13.13 -0.27
N ARG A 304 -10.80 13.86 0.26
CA ARG A 304 -9.49 13.28 0.64
C ARG A 304 -9.02 13.90 1.96
N GLY A 305 -9.15 13.15 3.04
CA GLY A 305 -8.58 13.53 4.32
C GLY A 305 -8.29 12.29 5.12
N GLY A 306 -7.05 11.79 5.10
CA GLY A 306 -6.62 10.91 6.16
C GLY A 306 -5.85 11.68 7.23
N GLY A 307 -5.85 11.09 8.41
CA GLY A 307 -5.03 11.49 9.53
C GLY A 307 -4.07 10.36 9.87
N GLY A 308 -2.90 10.68 10.42
CA GLY A 308 -2.12 9.67 11.12
C GLY A 308 -2.71 9.34 12.50
N ALA A 309 -1.97 8.59 13.31
CA ALA A 309 -2.28 8.34 14.72
C ALA A 309 -2.04 9.61 15.58
N GLY A 310 -2.89 10.62 15.42
CA GLY A 310 -2.77 11.89 16.15
C GLY A 310 -2.92 11.70 17.67
N GLN A 311 -2.46 12.68 18.46
CA GLN A 311 -2.45 12.60 19.92
C GLN A 311 -3.82 12.28 20.56
N GLU A 312 -4.91 12.70 19.91
CA GLU A 312 -6.29 12.50 20.37
C GLU A 312 -6.76 11.06 20.20
N GLY A 313 -6.19 10.35 19.23
CA GLY A 313 -6.58 9.00 18.82
C GLY A 313 -5.52 7.93 19.06
N PHE A 314 -4.29 8.30 19.45
CA PHE A 314 -3.12 7.41 19.50
C PHE A 314 -3.36 6.07 20.22
N HIS A 315 -4.14 6.08 21.31
CA HIS A 315 -4.47 4.87 22.08
C HIS A 315 -5.33 3.85 21.31
N ASN A 316 -6.01 4.28 20.25
CA ASN A 316 -6.75 3.43 19.32
C ASN A 316 -6.02 3.21 17.99
N GLY A 317 -4.77 3.67 17.88
CA GLY A 317 -3.96 3.59 16.67
C GLY A 317 -4.17 4.78 15.72
N GLY A 318 -3.85 4.57 14.44
CA GLY A 318 -4.07 5.54 13.37
C GLY A 318 -5.25 5.17 12.48
N GLY A 319 -5.69 6.11 11.64
CA GLY A 319 -6.76 5.83 10.70
C GLY A 319 -7.01 6.94 9.71
N SER A 320 -7.53 6.58 8.55
CA SER A 320 -7.67 7.47 7.40
C SER A 320 -9.08 7.39 6.84
N GLU A 321 -9.57 8.49 6.26
CA GLU A 321 -10.85 8.54 5.58
C GLU A 321 -10.66 8.93 4.11
N VAL A 322 -10.98 8.01 3.20
CA VAL A 322 -10.79 8.17 1.76
C VAL A 322 -12.14 8.05 1.07
N SER A 323 -12.61 9.15 0.46
CA SER A 323 -13.81 9.12 -0.36
C SER A 323 -13.47 8.77 -1.81
N ILE A 324 -14.34 7.96 -2.43
CA ILE A 324 -14.08 7.31 -3.71
C ILE A 324 -15.07 7.73 -4.82
N ASN A 325 -15.79 8.84 -4.63
CA ASN A 325 -16.83 9.31 -5.55
C ASN A 325 -16.37 9.46 -7.00
N THR A 326 -15.15 9.94 -7.20
CA THR A 326 -14.54 10.12 -8.53
C THR A 326 -14.48 8.82 -9.33
N TYR A 327 -14.52 7.66 -8.65
CA TYR A 327 -14.59 6.34 -9.28
C TYR A 327 -15.93 6.03 -9.95
N PHE A 328 -16.99 6.81 -9.73
CA PHE A 328 -18.35 6.53 -10.25
C PHE A 328 -18.89 7.64 -11.16
N GLU A 329 -18.34 8.85 -11.08
CA GLU A 329 -18.85 10.01 -11.81
C GLU A 329 -18.34 10.06 -13.27
N SER A 330 -19.12 9.51 -14.19
CA SER A 330 -18.78 9.46 -15.63
C SER A 330 -18.49 10.83 -16.26
N SER A 331 -19.08 11.91 -15.75
CA SER A 331 -18.80 13.29 -16.16
C SER A 331 -17.36 13.70 -15.84
N GLN A 332 -16.80 13.27 -14.71
CA GLN A 332 -15.41 13.54 -14.34
C GLN A 332 -14.44 12.79 -15.26
N TRP A 333 -14.79 11.57 -15.66
CA TRP A 333 -13.97 10.77 -16.58
C TRP A 333 -13.88 11.41 -17.97
N LEU A 334 -15.02 11.83 -18.51
CA LEU A 334 -15.09 12.46 -19.83
C LEU A 334 -14.37 13.82 -19.84
N ASN A 335 -14.53 14.63 -18.79
CA ASN A 335 -13.89 15.93 -18.69
C ASN A 335 -12.37 15.84 -18.53
N ALA A 336 -11.86 14.75 -17.94
CA ALA A 336 -10.43 14.48 -17.81
C ALA A 336 -9.78 13.96 -19.11
N GLY A 337 -10.55 13.76 -20.18
CA GLY A 337 -10.02 13.42 -21.50
C GLY A 337 -9.58 11.97 -21.68
N TYR A 338 -10.07 11.05 -20.84
CA TYR A 338 -9.74 9.63 -20.99
C TYR A 338 -10.33 9.04 -22.26
N SER A 339 -9.55 8.19 -22.95
CA SER A 339 -9.91 7.60 -24.24
C SER A 339 -10.91 6.44 -24.14
N SER A 340 -11.12 5.88 -22.94
CA SER A 340 -12.14 4.86 -22.67
C SER A 340 -12.53 4.81 -21.19
N GLU A 341 -13.66 4.17 -20.89
CA GLU A 341 -14.13 3.94 -19.50
C GLU A 341 -13.13 3.09 -18.71
N GLU A 342 -12.53 2.08 -19.33
CA GLU A 342 -11.53 1.21 -18.71
C GLU A 342 -10.27 2.00 -18.32
N ALA A 343 -9.80 2.90 -19.19
CA ALA A 343 -8.66 3.77 -18.90
C ALA A 343 -8.96 4.73 -17.74
N ALA A 344 -10.17 5.30 -17.71
CA ALA A 344 -10.59 6.15 -16.60
C ALA A 344 -10.64 5.37 -15.27
N LYS A 345 -11.32 4.21 -15.25
CA LYS A 345 -11.39 3.36 -14.05
C LYS A 345 -10.01 2.91 -13.56
N LYS A 346 -9.10 2.55 -14.48
CA LYS A 346 -7.72 2.23 -14.09
C LYS A 346 -7.07 3.43 -13.39
N TYR A 347 -7.12 4.61 -14.00
CA TYR A 347 -6.51 5.80 -13.42
C TYR A 347 -7.08 6.15 -12.04
N TYR A 348 -8.41 6.19 -11.89
CA TYR A 348 -9.03 6.52 -10.60
C TYR A 348 -8.77 5.44 -9.55
N SER A 349 -8.78 4.16 -9.93
CA SER A 349 -8.41 3.08 -9.00
C SER A 349 -6.93 3.16 -8.57
N ASP A 350 -6.02 3.54 -9.47
CA ASP A 350 -4.60 3.80 -9.15
C ASP A 350 -4.48 4.97 -8.16
N ASP A 351 -5.16 6.08 -8.42
CA ASP A 351 -5.11 7.28 -7.57
C ASP A 351 -5.74 7.04 -6.19
N ILE A 352 -6.89 6.36 -6.11
CA ILE A 352 -7.53 6.02 -4.83
C ILE A 352 -6.66 5.06 -4.01
N ALA A 353 -6.10 4.02 -4.64
CA ALA A 353 -5.18 3.10 -3.95
C ALA A 353 -3.90 3.82 -3.51
N LYS A 354 -3.35 4.72 -4.33
CA LYS A 354 -2.23 5.58 -3.96
C LYS A 354 -2.56 6.41 -2.73
N VAL A 355 -3.72 7.08 -2.70
CA VAL A 355 -4.16 7.86 -1.53
C VAL A 355 -4.27 6.94 -0.32
N ALA A 356 -4.82 5.75 -0.42
CA ALA A 356 -4.86 4.80 0.70
C ALA A 356 -3.45 4.51 1.26
N VAL A 357 -2.45 4.32 0.40
CA VAL A 357 -1.05 4.07 0.81
C VAL A 357 -0.39 5.33 1.38
N HIS A 358 -0.66 6.51 0.82
CA HIS A 358 -0.22 7.81 1.37
C HIS A 358 -0.67 7.97 2.81
N GLU A 359 -1.95 7.70 3.06
CA GLU A 359 -2.54 7.87 4.38
C GLU A 359 -2.10 6.79 5.37
N PHE A 360 -1.87 5.57 4.89
CA PHE A 360 -1.20 4.54 5.70
C PHE A 360 0.22 4.98 6.09
N PHE A 361 0.92 5.71 5.22
CA PHE A 361 2.24 6.25 5.54
C PHE A 361 2.18 7.29 6.67
N HIS A 362 1.14 8.12 6.77
CA HIS A 362 0.97 9.01 7.93
C HIS A 362 0.83 8.23 9.24
N ALA A 363 0.07 7.13 9.25
CA ALA A 363 0.00 6.27 10.42
C ALA A 363 1.38 5.68 10.77
N HIS A 364 2.16 5.27 9.77
CA HIS A 364 3.54 4.79 9.94
C HIS A 364 4.47 5.85 10.53
N GLN A 365 4.50 7.06 9.94
CA GLN A 365 5.28 8.21 10.42
C GLN A 365 5.01 8.48 11.90
N GLN A 366 3.73 8.72 12.23
CA GLN A 366 3.36 9.13 13.58
C GLN A 366 3.60 8.02 14.58
N THR A 367 3.36 6.75 14.24
CA THR A 367 3.61 5.65 15.17
C THR A 367 5.11 5.47 15.46
N LEU A 368 5.98 5.65 14.45
CA LEU A 368 7.43 5.62 14.66
C LEU A 368 7.93 6.76 15.53
N MET A 369 7.37 7.96 15.39
CA MET A 369 7.76 9.12 16.21
C MET A 369 7.58 8.86 17.71
N TRP A 370 6.57 8.08 18.09
CA TRP A 370 6.23 7.83 19.49
C TRP A 370 6.77 6.52 20.05
N TYR A 371 7.28 5.62 19.21
CA TYR A 371 7.72 4.29 19.66
C TYR A 371 9.18 4.25 20.07
N PHE A 372 9.45 3.95 21.34
CA PHE A 372 10.79 3.77 21.87
C PHE A 372 11.16 2.29 21.87
N GLU A 373 11.94 1.86 20.87
CA GLU A 373 12.24 0.45 20.62
C GLU A 373 12.90 -0.28 21.79
N GLU A 374 13.88 0.35 22.45
CA GLU A 374 14.58 -0.26 23.59
C GLU A 374 13.63 -0.55 24.76
N LYS A 375 12.63 0.33 24.95
CA LYS A 375 11.62 0.20 26.01
C LYS A 375 10.44 -0.67 25.58
N LYS A 376 10.21 -0.80 24.27
CA LYS A 376 8.97 -1.34 23.67
C LYS A 376 7.72 -0.61 24.19
N GLU A 377 7.84 0.69 24.33
CA GLU A 377 6.84 1.58 24.93
C GLU A 377 6.61 2.77 24.01
N PHE A 378 5.39 3.29 24.02
CA PHE A 378 5.10 4.54 23.35
C PHE A 378 5.30 5.70 24.32
N GLY A 379 6.22 6.61 24.02
CA GLY A 379 6.47 7.80 24.80
C GLY A 379 5.75 8.99 24.18
N ILE A 380 4.80 9.59 24.90
CA ILE A 380 4.06 10.77 24.44
C ILE A 380 4.54 11.98 25.24
N PRO A 381 4.91 13.10 24.57
CA PRO A 381 5.42 14.28 25.24
C PRO A 381 4.43 14.80 26.30
N ILE A 382 4.93 15.08 27.50
CA ILE A 382 4.16 15.67 28.59
C ILE A 382 3.59 17.02 28.15
N SER A 383 4.37 17.82 27.40
CA SER A 383 3.92 19.12 26.89
C SER A 383 2.74 19.01 25.92
N LEU A 384 2.67 17.95 25.12
CA LEU A 384 1.55 17.69 24.20
C LEU A 384 0.27 17.34 24.96
N MET A 385 0.38 16.77 26.17
CA MET A 385 -0.78 16.40 27.00
C MET A 385 -1.18 17.46 28.03
N GLU A 386 -0.25 18.21 28.61
CA GLU A 386 -0.52 19.14 29.71
C GLU A 386 -0.55 20.62 29.30
N ASP A 387 0.01 20.94 28.13
CA ASP A 387 0.09 22.29 27.58
C ASP A 387 -0.18 22.27 26.06
N PHE A 388 -1.28 21.60 25.70
CA PHE A 388 -1.66 21.40 24.31
C PHE A 388 -1.73 22.72 23.54
N ALA A 389 -2.34 23.77 24.11
CA ALA A 389 -2.44 25.09 23.51
C ALA A 389 -1.08 25.71 23.11
N SER A 390 -0.05 25.55 23.96
CA SER A 390 1.31 26.01 23.66
C SER A 390 2.01 25.10 22.67
N TYR A 391 1.69 23.80 22.69
CA TYR A 391 2.25 22.80 21.79
C TYR A 391 1.70 22.95 20.37
N THR A 392 0.39 23.15 20.22
CA THR A 392 -0.28 23.31 18.92
C THR A 392 -0.25 24.72 18.37
N ASN A 393 0.44 25.63 19.05
CA ASN A 393 0.54 27.01 18.59
C ASN A 393 -0.86 27.62 18.37
N GLU A 394 -1.77 27.49 19.35
CA GLU A 394 -3.19 27.92 19.26
C GLU A 394 -3.34 29.43 18.93
N LYS A 395 -2.27 30.21 19.10
CA LYS A 395 -2.19 31.63 18.75
C LYS A 395 -1.73 31.90 17.31
N TYR A 396 -1.50 30.85 16.51
CA TYR A 396 -0.99 30.96 15.15
C TYR A 396 0.30 31.79 15.10
N GLU A 397 1.19 31.64 16.09
CA GLU A 397 2.48 32.33 16.12
C GLU A 397 3.31 31.82 14.94
N HIS A 398 3.77 32.72 14.07
CA HIS A 398 4.34 32.38 12.77
C HIS A 398 5.70 31.66 12.79
N ASP A 399 6.05 30.90 13.83
CA ASP A 399 7.39 30.33 14.03
C ASP A 399 7.41 28.93 14.68
N LYS A 400 6.28 28.20 14.69
CA LYS A 400 6.18 26.90 15.37
C LYS A 400 5.59 25.78 14.52
N VAL A 401 6.27 24.64 14.55
CA VAL A 401 5.80 23.35 14.03
C VAL A 401 4.83 22.71 15.02
N LEU A 402 3.66 22.29 14.52
CA LEU A 402 2.60 21.62 15.31
C LEU A 402 3.02 20.23 15.79
N TYR A 403 3.46 19.38 14.87
CA TYR A 403 3.83 17.99 15.14
C TYR A 403 4.98 17.56 14.25
N THR A 404 4.82 17.82 12.96
CA THR A 404 5.74 17.53 11.88
C THR A 404 5.81 18.73 10.95
N PRO A 405 6.98 19.06 10.35
CA PRO A 405 6.98 20.02 9.28
C PRO A 405 6.08 19.52 8.14
N HIS A 406 5.15 20.35 7.68
CA HIS A 406 4.08 19.91 6.77
C HIS A 406 4.65 19.36 5.45
N TRP A 407 5.68 19.98 4.88
CA TRP A 407 6.33 19.45 3.67
C TRP A 407 7.02 18.10 3.90
N ILE A 408 7.51 17.81 5.11
CA ILE A 408 8.10 16.51 5.44
C ILE A 408 6.99 15.47 5.55
N GLU A 409 5.94 15.77 6.31
CA GLU A 409 4.78 14.89 6.50
C GLU A 409 4.15 14.51 5.16
N GLU A 410 3.68 15.50 4.41
CA GLU A 410 2.95 15.29 3.16
C GLU A 410 3.86 14.88 2.00
N GLY A 411 5.04 15.49 1.91
CA GLY A 411 6.00 15.20 0.85
C GLY A 411 6.58 13.78 0.95
N SER A 412 6.89 13.31 2.16
CA SER A 412 7.35 11.92 2.33
C SER A 412 6.22 10.91 2.17
N ALA A 413 4.99 11.23 2.54
CA ALA A 413 3.83 10.38 2.29
C ALA A 413 3.53 10.23 0.78
N GLU A 414 3.57 11.32 -0.01
CA GLU A 414 3.42 11.22 -1.47
C GLU A 414 4.59 10.44 -2.10
N PHE A 415 5.83 10.71 -1.67
CA PHE A 415 7.00 9.97 -2.14
C PHE A 415 6.88 8.47 -1.87
N ALA A 416 6.53 8.09 -0.63
CA ALA A 416 6.34 6.72 -0.20
C ALA A 416 5.20 6.04 -0.98
N ALA A 417 4.09 6.73 -1.18
CA ALA A 417 2.96 6.21 -1.94
C ALA A 417 3.36 5.89 -3.38
N TYR A 418 4.12 6.76 -4.06
CA TYR A 418 4.54 6.47 -5.45
C TYR A 418 5.54 5.33 -5.53
N LEU A 419 6.50 5.27 -4.60
CA LEU A 419 7.46 4.17 -4.50
C LEU A 419 6.73 2.83 -4.26
N LEU A 420 5.88 2.77 -3.24
CA LEU A 420 5.21 1.53 -2.82
C LEU A 420 4.18 1.07 -3.84
N MET A 421 3.42 1.99 -4.45
CA MET A 421 2.48 1.66 -5.53
C MET A 421 3.20 1.11 -6.76
N LEU A 422 4.34 1.68 -7.15
CA LEU A 422 5.13 1.16 -8.27
C LEU A 422 5.76 -0.22 -7.97
N GLN A 423 6.17 -0.45 -6.72
CA GLN A 423 6.68 -1.76 -6.30
C GLN A 423 5.58 -2.83 -6.23
N TYR A 424 4.36 -2.43 -5.88
CA TYR A 424 3.18 -3.29 -5.87
C TYR A 424 2.67 -3.61 -7.28
N ASP A 425 2.53 -2.60 -8.13
CA ASP A 425 2.04 -2.70 -9.51
C ASP A 425 3.00 -1.95 -10.44
N ALA A 426 3.80 -2.72 -11.20
CA ALA A 426 4.78 -2.16 -12.14
C ALA A 426 4.14 -1.34 -13.29
N THR A 427 2.82 -1.41 -13.48
CA THR A 427 2.07 -0.59 -14.44
C THR A 427 1.62 0.76 -13.86
N PHE A 428 1.82 1.00 -12.57
CA PHE A 428 1.52 2.27 -11.93
C PHE A 428 2.43 3.37 -12.47
N ASN A 429 1.85 4.49 -12.88
CA ASN A 429 2.57 5.55 -13.60
C ASN A 429 3.33 6.51 -12.67
N ALA A 430 4.14 5.98 -11.75
CA ALA A 430 4.85 6.78 -10.75
C ALA A 430 5.75 7.85 -11.39
N ARG A 431 6.48 7.52 -12.46
CA ARG A 431 7.45 8.44 -13.05
C ARG A 431 6.79 9.69 -13.62
N ASP A 432 5.68 9.56 -14.34
CA ASP A 432 4.98 10.72 -14.87
C ASP A 432 4.39 11.57 -13.73
N LEU A 433 3.96 10.94 -12.63
CA LEU A 433 3.52 11.66 -11.42
C LEU A 433 4.68 12.40 -10.75
N PHE A 434 5.88 11.81 -10.63
CA PHE A 434 7.06 12.55 -10.14
C PHE A 434 7.36 13.77 -11.01
N LEU A 435 7.29 13.63 -12.33
CA LEU A 435 7.56 14.72 -13.28
C LEU A 435 6.49 15.81 -13.25
N LEU A 436 5.22 15.44 -13.16
CA LEU A 436 4.12 16.39 -13.00
C LEU A 436 4.30 17.23 -11.72
N GLN A 437 4.76 16.61 -10.64
CA GLN A 437 4.91 17.25 -9.33
C GLN A 437 6.11 18.20 -9.36
N LEU A 438 7.16 17.84 -10.12
CA LEU A 438 8.28 18.74 -10.40
C LEU A 438 7.80 19.99 -11.13
N ASP A 439 7.03 19.79 -12.20
CA ASP A 439 6.60 20.87 -13.07
C ASP A 439 5.64 21.80 -12.32
N ASN A 440 4.73 21.26 -11.51
CA ASN A 440 3.89 22.06 -10.61
C ASN A 440 4.75 22.87 -9.62
N ALA A 441 5.78 22.29 -9.01
CA ALA A 441 6.68 23.01 -8.10
C ALA A 441 7.46 24.13 -8.82
N ARG A 442 7.97 23.86 -10.03
CA ARG A 442 8.67 24.83 -10.87
C ARG A 442 7.75 25.99 -11.31
N ASP A 443 6.50 25.69 -11.64
CA ASP A 443 5.52 26.69 -12.03
C ASP A 443 5.24 27.65 -10.87
N ARG A 444 5.16 27.14 -9.63
CA ARG A 444 5.03 27.99 -8.43
C ARG A 444 6.24 28.90 -8.23
N ILE A 445 7.45 28.36 -8.32
CA ILE A 445 8.68 29.15 -8.19
C ILE A 445 8.74 30.23 -9.28
N SER A 446 8.36 29.88 -10.51
CA SER A 446 8.34 30.81 -11.64
C SER A 446 7.28 31.90 -11.46
N ALA A 447 6.08 31.55 -10.98
CA ALA A 447 5.02 32.49 -10.67
C ALA A 447 5.42 33.46 -9.54
N GLY A 448 6.07 32.95 -8.49
CA GLY A 448 6.61 33.77 -7.42
C GLY A 448 7.60 34.81 -7.92
N LYS A 449 8.56 34.40 -8.77
CA LYS A 449 9.53 35.34 -9.38
C LYS A 449 8.86 36.46 -10.18
N LEU A 450 7.81 36.13 -10.94
CA LEU A 450 7.03 37.13 -11.70
C LEU A 450 6.34 38.14 -10.77
N ALA A 451 6.00 37.72 -9.56
CA ALA A 451 5.42 38.55 -8.50
C ALA A 451 6.48 39.20 -7.57
N ASN A 452 7.78 39.10 -7.90
CA ASN A 452 8.88 39.55 -7.03
C ASN A 452 8.85 38.89 -5.64
N ASP A 453 8.46 37.62 -5.61
CA ASP A 453 8.39 36.73 -4.45
C ASP A 453 9.47 35.64 -4.54
N THR A 454 9.96 35.18 -3.39
CA THR A 454 10.85 34.01 -3.30
C THR A 454 10.07 32.84 -2.72
N VAL A 455 9.93 31.78 -3.52
CA VAL A 455 9.28 30.54 -3.08
C VAL A 455 10.34 29.60 -2.55
N SER A 456 10.28 29.31 -1.25
CA SER A 456 11.19 28.40 -0.55
C SER A 456 10.44 27.16 -0.08
N LEU A 457 11.13 26.02 0.04
CA LEU A 457 10.58 24.85 0.74
C LEU A 457 10.20 25.19 2.19
N GLN A 458 10.94 26.09 2.83
CA GLN A 458 10.68 26.53 4.20
C GLN A 458 9.31 27.21 4.35
N ASP A 459 8.73 27.72 3.26
CA ASP A 459 7.38 28.31 3.29
C ASP A 459 6.28 27.30 3.64
N TYR A 460 6.60 26.01 3.55
CA TYR A 460 5.72 24.88 3.85
C TYR A 460 6.17 24.12 5.12
N GLU A 461 6.90 24.79 6.02
CA GLU A 461 7.35 24.17 7.27
C GLU A 461 6.21 24.01 8.29
N TYR A 462 5.30 24.97 8.41
CA TYR A 462 4.20 24.91 9.38
C TYR A 462 2.96 25.67 8.90
N GLN A 463 1.79 25.24 9.39
CA GLN A 463 0.47 25.69 8.94
C GLN A 463 0.34 27.22 8.77
N THR A 464 0.76 28.00 9.76
CA THR A 464 0.59 29.47 9.71
C THR A 464 1.41 30.14 8.61
N ARG A 465 2.55 29.54 8.22
CA ARG A 465 3.38 30.07 7.13
C ARG A 465 2.80 29.68 5.78
N GLU A 466 2.24 28.46 5.69
CA GLU A 466 1.45 28.02 4.54
C GLU A 466 0.25 28.96 4.32
N GLU A 467 -0.59 29.15 5.33
CA GLU A 467 -1.76 30.04 5.28
C GLU A 467 -1.38 31.48 4.89
N LEU A 468 -0.21 31.97 5.36
CA LEU A 468 0.31 33.27 4.97
C LEU A 468 0.61 33.31 3.47
N VAL A 469 1.36 32.34 2.94
CA VAL A 469 1.73 32.34 1.52
C VAL A 469 0.58 31.95 0.58
N GLU A 470 -0.44 31.26 1.09
CA GLU A 470 -1.67 30.84 0.38
C GLU A 470 -2.80 31.89 0.40
N SER A 471 -2.64 32.98 1.15
CA SER A 471 -3.65 34.02 1.25
C SER A 471 -3.23 35.32 0.55
N GLU A 472 -4.18 36.26 0.46
CA GLU A 472 -3.91 37.63 0.01
C GLU A 472 -2.92 38.37 0.93
N ASN A 473 -2.67 37.85 2.14
CA ASN A 473 -1.70 38.40 3.09
C ASN A 473 -0.25 37.97 2.78
N ASN A 474 -0.03 37.17 1.73
CA ASN A 474 1.31 36.86 1.25
C ASN A 474 2.10 38.18 1.08
N PRO A 475 3.36 38.29 1.59
CA PRO A 475 4.17 39.51 1.48
C PRO A 475 4.33 40.06 0.05
N SER A 476 4.22 39.19 -0.97
CA SER A 476 4.23 39.58 -2.39
C SER A 476 2.89 40.10 -2.92
N GLY A 477 1.81 39.94 -2.15
CA GLY A 477 0.44 40.25 -2.54
C GLY A 477 -0.21 39.21 -3.45
N VAL A 478 0.45 38.08 -3.70
CA VAL A 478 -0.06 37.00 -4.57
C VAL A 478 -0.15 35.69 -3.80
N ALA A 479 -1.37 35.19 -3.62
CA ALA A 479 -1.60 33.88 -3.02
C ALA A 479 -0.97 32.76 -3.86
N ARG A 480 -0.32 31.81 -3.19
CA ARG A 480 0.23 30.58 -3.78
C ARG A 480 -0.78 29.44 -3.63
N THR A 481 -0.61 28.38 -4.42
CA THR A 481 -1.51 27.21 -4.32
C THR A 481 -1.10 26.32 -3.14
N PRO A 482 -2.06 25.69 -2.43
CA PRO A 482 -1.79 24.94 -1.19
C PRO A 482 -1.03 23.63 -1.36
N ARG A 483 -0.72 23.28 -2.61
CA ARG A 483 -0.11 22.02 -3.01
C ARG A 483 1.42 22.01 -2.89
N GLY A 484 2.04 23.12 -2.47
CA GLY A 484 3.49 23.23 -2.38
C GLY A 484 4.13 22.25 -1.38
N LYS A 485 3.48 21.98 -0.24
CA LYS A 485 3.94 20.98 0.74
C LYS A 485 4.07 19.57 0.17
N PHE A 486 3.17 19.19 -0.72
CA PHE A 486 3.22 17.90 -1.43
C PHE A 486 4.29 17.93 -2.52
N ASP A 487 4.18 18.89 -3.45
CA ASP A 487 4.95 18.88 -4.69
C ASP A 487 6.45 19.17 -4.44
N MET A 488 6.76 20.18 -3.62
CA MET A 488 8.15 20.48 -3.23
C MET A 488 8.68 19.48 -2.20
N GLY A 489 7.84 19.04 -1.25
CA GLY A 489 8.24 18.07 -0.24
C GLY A 489 8.59 16.71 -0.83
N LEU A 490 7.82 16.20 -1.79
CA LEU A 490 8.14 14.97 -2.51
C LEU A 490 9.48 15.10 -3.26
N TRP A 491 9.74 16.24 -3.90
CA TRP A 491 11.01 16.47 -4.58
C TRP A 491 12.19 16.67 -3.63
N ALA A 492 11.95 17.14 -2.41
CA ALA A 492 12.96 17.14 -1.35
C ALA A 492 13.37 15.70 -0.97
N MET A 493 12.42 14.75 -0.92
CA MET A 493 12.74 13.33 -0.72
C MET A 493 13.52 12.73 -1.90
N VAL A 494 13.14 13.06 -3.14
CA VAL A 494 13.91 12.66 -4.35
C VAL A 494 15.34 13.20 -4.28
N TYR A 495 15.51 14.46 -3.88
CA TYR A 495 16.81 15.10 -3.73
C TYR A 495 17.67 14.45 -2.64
N LEU A 496 17.09 14.22 -1.44
CA LEU A 496 17.76 13.51 -0.35
C LEU A 496 18.21 12.11 -0.78
N TRP A 497 17.35 11.35 -1.47
CA TRP A 497 17.70 10.01 -1.96
C TRP A 497 18.73 10.02 -3.11
N HIS A 498 18.85 11.13 -3.84
CA HIS A 498 19.93 11.29 -4.80
C HIS A 498 21.28 11.57 -4.13
N LYS A 499 21.30 12.35 -3.04
CA LYS A 499 22.53 12.69 -2.32
C LYS A 499 23.23 11.45 -1.74
N ASP A 500 22.45 10.52 -1.20
CA ASP A 500 22.95 9.24 -0.71
C ASP A 500 21.88 8.15 -0.95
N PRO A 501 22.20 7.03 -1.63
CA PRO A 501 21.25 5.94 -1.82
C PRO A 501 20.72 5.35 -0.49
N ASN A 502 21.48 5.45 0.61
CA ASN A 502 21.07 5.00 1.93
C ASN A 502 20.00 5.91 2.56
N ASN A 503 19.83 7.14 2.07
CA ASN A 503 18.80 8.05 2.57
C ASN A 503 17.37 7.54 2.34
N LEU A 504 17.16 6.51 1.50
CA LEU A 504 15.87 5.85 1.42
C LEU A 504 15.44 5.28 2.77
N GLN A 505 16.35 4.63 3.49
CA GLN A 505 16.07 4.15 4.85
C GLN A 505 15.70 5.31 5.77
N GLY A 506 16.42 6.43 5.64
CA GLY A 506 16.15 7.68 6.37
C GLY A 506 14.76 8.24 6.12
N ILE A 507 14.35 8.36 4.85
CA ILE A 507 13.05 8.88 4.41
C ILE A 507 11.92 7.96 4.86
N MET A 508 12.10 6.65 4.73
CA MET A 508 11.03 5.69 5.00
C MET A 508 10.87 5.36 6.48
N VAL A 509 11.94 5.45 7.29
CA VAL A 509 11.94 4.94 8.67
C VAL A 509 12.76 5.80 9.64
N ASP A 510 14.07 5.95 9.40
CA ASP A 510 14.98 6.34 10.49
C ASP A 510 14.74 7.78 10.98
N TYR A 511 14.31 8.69 10.10
CA TYR A 511 13.98 10.06 10.49
C TYR A 511 12.89 10.11 11.57
N PHE A 512 11.78 9.39 11.34
CA PHE A 512 10.65 9.35 12.26
C PHE A 512 11.00 8.59 13.53
N LYS A 513 11.70 7.47 13.41
CA LYS A 513 12.16 6.65 14.54
C LYS A 513 13.10 7.41 15.49
N ASN A 514 13.99 8.24 14.95
CA ASN A 514 14.91 9.05 15.76
C ASN A 514 14.19 10.19 16.50
N TRP A 515 12.97 10.55 16.10
CA TRP A 515 12.26 11.73 16.60
C TRP A 515 12.04 11.73 18.10
N GLY A 516 11.38 10.72 18.66
CA GLY A 516 11.11 10.67 20.10
C GLY A 516 12.38 10.74 20.95
N GLU A 517 13.47 10.12 20.48
CA GLU A 517 14.78 10.20 21.14
C GLU A 517 15.39 11.60 21.08
N GLN A 518 15.29 12.29 19.94
CA GLN A 518 15.80 13.66 19.82
C GLN A 518 14.92 14.65 20.58
N GLU A 519 13.62 14.41 20.68
CA GLU A 519 12.69 15.23 21.45
C GLU A 519 13.04 15.21 22.96
N ASN A 520 13.58 14.10 23.47
CA ASN A 520 14.13 14.02 24.83
C ASN A 520 15.33 14.95 25.06
N LEU A 521 16.20 15.08 24.05
CA LEU A 521 17.44 15.84 24.14
C LEU A 521 17.21 17.33 23.83
N TYR A 522 16.30 17.60 22.90
CA TYR A 522 15.99 18.91 22.36
C TYR A 522 14.47 19.11 22.29
N PRO A 523 13.78 19.29 23.43
CA PRO A 523 12.33 19.46 23.45
C PRO A 523 11.88 20.60 22.51
N ARG A 524 10.87 20.33 21.67
CA ARG A 524 10.32 21.16 20.60
C ARG A 524 11.21 21.35 19.36
N GLU A 525 12.43 20.84 19.37
CA GLU A 525 13.36 20.89 18.25
C GLU A 525 13.83 19.50 17.81
N GLY A 526 13.33 18.42 18.41
CA GLY A 526 13.79 17.06 18.16
C GLY A 526 13.76 16.67 16.68
N TRP A 527 12.79 17.19 15.96
CA TRP A 527 12.63 17.03 14.51
C TRP A 527 13.83 17.56 13.70
N LYS A 528 14.39 18.71 14.06
CA LYS A 528 15.55 19.30 13.38
C LYS A 528 16.79 18.43 13.58
N TYR A 529 16.99 17.99 14.82
CA TYR A 529 18.12 17.14 15.18
C TYR A 529 17.96 15.73 14.61
N SER A 530 16.73 15.21 14.48
CA SER A 530 16.46 13.96 13.77
C SER A 530 16.77 14.08 12.29
N PHE A 531 16.42 15.21 11.66
CA PHE A 531 16.75 15.48 10.27
C PHE A 531 18.27 15.49 10.08
N GLN A 532 18.98 16.23 10.95
CA GLN A 532 20.44 16.32 10.90
C GLN A 532 21.12 14.98 11.15
N LYS A 533 20.66 14.22 12.15
CA LYS A 533 21.20 12.89 12.48
C LYS A 533 20.99 11.91 11.32
N THR A 534 19.87 12.00 10.63
CA THR A 534 19.48 11.05 9.56
C THR A 534 20.14 11.39 8.23
N PHE A 535 20.14 12.66 7.84
CA PHE A 535 20.57 13.08 6.50
C PHE A 535 21.94 13.78 6.47
N ASN A 536 22.59 13.91 7.63
CA ASN A 536 23.90 14.53 7.79
C ASN A 536 23.97 15.97 7.23
N ILE A 537 22.88 16.72 7.39
CA ILE A 537 22.74 18.14 7.01
C ILE A 537 21.73 18.81 7.95
N SER A 538 22.01 20.03 8.42
CA SER A 538 21.02 20.77 9.22
C SER A 538 19.78 21.11 8.39
N ILE A 539 18.61 21.29 9.00
CA ILE A 539 17.42 21.67 8.24
C ILE A 539 17.58 23.04 7.59
N GLU A 540 18.23 23.98 8.28
CA GLU A 540 18.49 25.33 7.75
C GLU A 540 19.41 25.30 6.52
N ASP A 541 20.49 24.51 6.56
CA ASP A 541 21.38 24.33 5.40
C ASP A 541 20.66 23.59 4.26
N PHE A 542 19.79 22.63 4.60
CA PHE A 542 19.02 21.89 3.61
C PHE A 542 18.05 22.78 2.83
N TYR A 543 17.37 23.72 3.49
CA TYR A 543 16.50 24.68 2.78
C TYR A 543 17.28 25.48 1.74
N VAL A 544 18.43 26.03 2.12
CA VAL A 544 19.28 26.79 1.19
C VAL A 544 19.77 25.91 0.04
N GLU A 545 20.21 24.69 0.34
CA GLU A 545 20.74 23.76 -0.66
C GLU A 545 19.64 23.31 -1.64
N PHE A 546 18.48 22.93 -1.12
CA PHE A 546 17.35 22.45 -1.92
C PHE A 546 16.73 23.56 -2.78
N ASP A 547 16.54 24.76 -2.22
CA ASP A 547 16.02 25.89 -2.99
C ASP A 547 16.97 26.24 -4.15
N ALA A 548 18.30 26.21 -3.91
CA ALA A 548 19.29 26.39 -4.97
C ALA A 548 19.27 25.27 -6.02
N PHE A 549 18.92 24.04 -5.63
CA PHE A 549 18.66 22.96 -6.60
C PHE A 549 17.38 23.21 -7.41
N MET A 550 16.33 23.73 -6.79
CA MET A 550 15.06 24.03 -7.45
C MET A 550 15.16 25.19 -8.47
N GLU A 551 16.19 26.03 -8.34
CA GLU A 551 16.57 27.06 -9.32
C GLU A 551 17.25 26.52 -10.60
N LYS A 552 17.73 25.26 -10.59
CA LYS A 552 18.45 24.69 -11.74
C LYS A 552 17.54 24.47 -12.96
N PRO A 553 18.13 24.35 -14.16
CA PRO A 553 17.42 23.88 -15.35
C PRO A 553 16.67 22.56 -15.09
N ARG A 554 15.47 22.42 -15.69
CA ARG A 554 14.61 21.24 -15.53
C ARG A 554 15.35 19.94 -15.84
N VAL A 555 16.22 19.95 -16.84
CA VAL A 555 17.00 18.77 -17.23
C VAL A 555 17.91 18.27 -16.10
N ASP A 556 18.50 19.17 -15.31
CA ASP A 556 19.36 18.82 -14.20
C ASP A 556 18.54 18.22 -13.05
N GLN A 557 17.33 18.73 -12.81
CA GLN A 557 16.41 18.20 -11.80
C GLN A 557 15.86 16.83 -12.20
N VAL A 558 15.46 16.65 -13.45
CA VAL A 558 14.99 15.35 -13.96
C VAL A 558 16.12 14.31 -13.95
N SER A 559 17.38 14.73 -14.09
CA SER A 559 18.51 13.81 -14.13
C SER A 559 18.73 13.02 -12.84
N ILE A 560 18.23 13.52 -11.70
CA ILE A 560 18.36 12.84 -10.40
C ILE A 560 17.24 11.84 -10.11
N LEU A 561 16.16 11.85 -10.91
CA LEU A 561 15.01 10.97 -10.74
C LEU A 561 15.34 9.56 -11.27
N LYS A 562 15.44 8.62 -10.33
CA LYS A 562 15.67 7.19 -10.59
C LYS A 562 14.65 6.59 -11.56
N THR A 563 15.08 5.56 -12.29
CA THR A 563 14.23 4.80 -13.23
C THR A 563 13.23 3.91 -12.49
N ASN A 564 12.16 3.47 -13.17
CA ASN A 564 11.18 2.56 -12.57
C ASN A 564 11.83 1.29 -12.04
N ASP A 565 12.79 0.72 -12.78
CA ASP A 565 13.56 -0.46 -12.34
C ASP A 565 14.32 -0.21 -11.03
N GLU A 566 14.91 0.98 -10.87
CA GLU A 566 15.61 1.36 -9.64
C GLU A 566 14.62 1.54 -8.47
N PHE A 567 13.45 2.14 -8.71
CA PHE A 567 12.38 2.20 -7.70
C PHE A 567 11.90 0.80 -7.30
N ILE A 568 11.66 -0.09 -8.27
CA ILE A 568 11.18 -1.46 -8.03
C ILE A 568 12.20 -2.27 -7.22
N LYS A 569 13.51 -2.10 -7.51
CA LYS A 569 14.60 -2.80 -6.83
C LYS A 569 15.03 -2.14 -5.51
N ALA A 570 14.54 -0.95 -5.22
CA ALA A 570 14.89 -0.22 -4.01
C ALA A 570 14.44 -1.00 -2.77
N THR A 571 15.31 -1.07 -1.77
CA THR A 571 15.04 -1.78 -0.52
C THR A 571 15.33 -0.87 0.66
N PHE A 572 14.55 -1.06 1.72
CA PHE A 572 14.74 -0.49 3.04
C PHE A 572 14.24 -1.53 4.05
N SER A 573 14.70 -1.44 5.28
CA SER A 573 14.24 -2.30 6.37
C SER A 573 13.03 -1.67 7.05
N PRO A 574 11.98 -2.45 7.37
CA PRO A 574 10.80 -1.93 8.05
C PRO A 574 11.17 -1.36 9.42
N GLY A 575 10.39 -0.38 9.88
CA GLY A 575 10.55 0.23 11.21
C GLY A 575 9.93 -0.62 12.34
N ALA A 576 9.24 -1.70 11.98
CA ALA A 576 8.63 -2.67 12.88
C ALA A 576 8.96 -4.09 12.39
N PRO A 577 9.07 -5.09 13.29
CA PRO A 577 9.15 -6.49 12.89
C PRO A 577 7.89 -7.00 12.19
#